data_AF-A0A924X8U2-F1
#
_entry.id   AF-A0A924X8U2-F1
#
_cell.length_a   1.000
_cell.length_b   1.000
_cell.length_c   1.000
_cell.angle_alpha   90.00
_cell.angle_beta   90.00
_cell.angle_gamma   90.00
#
_symmetry.space_group_name_H-M   'P 1'
#
loop_
_entity.id
_entity.type
_entity.pdbx_description
1 polymer ?
#
loop_
_entity_poly.entity_id
_entity_poly.type
_entity_poly.pdbx_seq_one_letter_code
_entity_poly.pdbx_strand_id
1 'polypeptide(L)' 'MWFSIELQATSPVPEWNGQRVRMALEEDMTIDVTGAKAWALRRQTEFHLVR' A
#
# COMPACT_ATOMS: atom_id res chain seq x y z
N MET A 1 -3.15 19.43 3.43
CA MET A 1 -3.53 18.98 2.07
C MET A 1 -3.70 17.48 2.07
N TRP A 2 -4.63 16.97 1.26
CA TRP A 2 -4.91 15.54 1.11
C TRP A 2 -4.35 15.04 -0.22
N PHE A 3 -3.82 13.82 -0.24
CA PHE A 3 -3.24 13.20 -1.42
C PHE A 3 -3.59 11.72 -1.46
N SER A 4 -4.01 11.25 -2.63
CA SER A 4 -4.02 9.83 -2.95
C SER A 4 -2.60 9.38 -3.29
N ILE A 5 -2.19 8.26 -2.71
CA ILE A 5 -0.92 7.59 -2.96
C ILE A 5 -1.21 6.24 -3.59
N GLU A 6 -0.81 6.07 -4.84
CA GLU A 6 -0.97 4.82 -5.57
C GLU A 6 0.35 4.04 -5.59
N LEU A 7 0.35 2.88 -4.92
CA LEU A 7 1.48 1.96 -4.95
C LEU A 7 1.17 0.78 -5.87
N GLN A 8 2.02 0.63 -6.88
CA GLN A 8 1.98 -0.47 -7.83
C GLN A 8 3.20 -1.35 -7.61
N ALA A 9 3.05 -2.41 -6.81
CA ALA A 9 4.13 -3.33 -6.49
C ALA A 9 3.88 -4.70 -7.12
N THR A 10 4.92 -5.34 -7.66
CA THR A 10 4.83 -6.73 -8.16
C THR A 10 5.74 -7.62 -7.34
N SER A 11 5.14 -8.53 -6.59
CA SER A 11 5.86 -9.42 -5.65
C SER A 11 5.54 -10.89 -5.94
N PRO A 12 6.50 -11.81 -5.75
CA PRO A 12 6.19 -13.24 -5.78
C PRO A 12 5.33 -13.61 -4.55
N VAL A 13 4.32 -14.45 -4.75
CA VAL A 13 3.50 -15.02 -3.67
C VAL A 13 3.95 -16.47 -3.43
N PRO A 14 4.66 -16.76 -2.31
CA PRO A 14 5.22 -18.08 -2.06
C PRO A 14 4.19 -19.22 -2.06
N GLU A 15 3.00 -18.96 -1.51
CA GLU A 15 1.91 -19.93 -1.43
C GLU A 15 1.33 -20.31 -2.80
N TRP A 16 1.60 -19.51 -3.83
CA TRP A 16 1.18 -19.75 -5.21
C TRP A 16 2.37 -20.12 -6.10
N ASN A 17 3.30 -20.92 -5.57
CA ASN A 17 4.52 -21.36 -6.27
C ASN A 17 5.35 -20.19 -6.82
N GLY A 18 5.37 -19.06 -6.11
CA GLY A 18 6.13 -17.88 -6.51
C GLY A 18 5.50 -17.08 -7.65
N GLN A 19 4.21 -17.29 -7.96
CA GLN A 19 3.50 -16.47 -8.94
C GLN A 19 3.71 -14.98 -8.64
N ARG A 20 4.15 -14.22 -9.66
CA ARG A 20 4.32 -12.77 -9.55
C ARG A 20 2.96 -12.12 -9.67
N VAL A 21 2.51 -11.48 -8.60
CA VAL A 21 1.21 -10.82 -8.54
C VAL A 21 1.43 -9.32 -8.46
N ARG A 22 0.70 -8.57 -9.29
CA ARG A 22 0.61 -7.11 -9.19
C ARG A 22 -0.37 -6.77 -8.08
N MET A 23 0.11 -6.00 -7.11
CA MET A 23 -0.64 -5.43 -6.02
C MET A 23 -0.82 -3.94 -6.31
N ALA A 24 -2.03 -3.57 -6.71
CA ALA A 24 -2.43 -2.19 -6.87
C ALA A 24 -3.06 -1.72 -5.55
N LEU A 25 -2.36 -0.88 -4.82
CA LEU A 25 -2.82 -0.31 -3.56
C LEU A 25 -3.03 1.19 -3.74
N GLU A 26 -4.10 1.69 -3.12
CA GLU A 26 -4.38 3.10 -3.00
C GLU A 26 -4.57 3.42 -1.52
N GLU A 27 -3.83 4.40 -1.03
CA GLU A 27 -3.85 4.86 0.34
C GLU A 27 -3.86 6.39 0.35
N ASP A 28 -4.46 6.98 1.37
CA ASP A 28 -4.52 8.43 1.51
C ASP A 28 -3.52 8.96 2.53
N MET A 29 -2.86 10.07 2.20
CA MET A 29 -1.93 10.76 3.08
C MET A 29 -2.32 12.24 3.25
N THR A 30 -2.13 12.74 4.46
CA THR A 30 -2.25 14.15 4.80
C THR A 30 -0.88 14.79 5.03
N ILE A 31 -0.76 16.05 4.63
CA ILE A 31 0.35 16.92 5.00
C ILE A 31 -0.22 18.12 5.75
N ASP A 32 0.22 18.32 7.00
CA ASP A 32 -0.24 19.42 7.85
C ASP A 32 0.48 20.74 7.57
N VAL A 33 0.14 21.78 8.33
CA VAL A 33 0.72 23.14 8.18
C VAL A 33 2.22 23.22 8.50
N THR A 34 2.75 22.24 9.23
CA THR A 34 4.18 22.11 9.55
C THR A 34 4.94 21.29 8.51
N GLY A 35 4.22 20.67 7.57
CA GLY A 35 4.78 19.73 6.59
C GLY A 35 4.87 18.29 7.10
N ALA A 36 4.31 17.99 8.28
CA ALA A 36 4.30 16.63 8.81
C ALA A 36 3.37 15.75 7.97
N LYS A 37 3.86 14.54 7.68
CA LYS A 37 3.16 13.52 6.88
C LYS A 37 2.51 12.50 7.79
N ALA A 38 1.23 12.23 7.56
CA ALA A 38 0.51 11.17 8.25
C ALA A 38 -0.40 10.44 7.27
N TRP A 39 -0.37 9.11 7.28
CA TRP A 39 -1.39 8.31 6.60
C TRP A 39 -2.76 8.59 7.23
N ALA A 40 -3.79 8.74 6.40
CA ALA A 40 -5.16 8.95 6.85
C ALA A 40 -5.70 7.75 7.66
N LEU A 41 -5.26 6.55 7.29
CA LEU A 41 -5.45 5.30 8.03
C LEU A 41 -4.07 4.65 8.26
N ARG A 42 -3.99 3.53 8.98
CA ARG A 42 -2.75 2.73 9.04
C ARG A 42 -2.32 2.26 7.64
N ARG A 43 -1.01 2.22 7.40
CA ARG A 43 -0.42 1.70 6.16
C ARG A 43 -0.59 0.17 6.06
N GLN A 44 -0.95 -0.33 4.89
CA GLN A 44 -0.88 -1.76 4.59
C GLN A 44 0.56 -2.15 4.24
N THR A 45 1.16 -3.02 5.05
CA THR A 45 2.56 -3.45 4.90
C THR A 45 2.71 -4.94 4.60
N GLU A 46 1.61 -5.69 4.59
CA GLU A 46 1.58 -7.14 4.47
C GLU A 46 0.42 -7.58 3.57
N PHE A 47 0.52 -8.78 3.00
CA PHE A 47 -0.54 -9.36 2.17
C PHE A 47 -1.58 -10.08 3.03
N HIS A 48 -2.86 -9.90 2.69
CA HIS A 48 -3.91 -10.79 3.14
C HIS A 48 -4.12 -11.87 2.09
N LEU A 49 -3.64 -13.08 2.37
CA LEU A 49 -3.77 -14.22 1.47
C LEU A 49 -5.07 -14.97 1.76
N VAL A 50 -5.93 -15.12 0.74
CA VAL A 50 -7.09 -16.02 0.77
C VAL A 50 -6.68 -17.35 0.13
N ARG A 51 -7.02 -18.45 0.79
CA ARG A 51 -6.68 -19.83 0.37
C ARG A 51 -7.93 -20.62 0.06
#